data_AF-A0A7Y6PL62-F1
#
_entry.id   AF-A0A7Y6PL62-F1
#
_cell.length_a   1.000
_cell.length_b   1.000
_cell.length_c   1.000
_cell.angle_alpha   90.00
_cell.angle_beta   90.00
_cell.angle_gamma   90.00
#
_symmetry.space_group_name_H-M   'P 1'
#
loop_
_entity.id
_entity.type
_entity.pdbx_description
1 polymer ?
#
loop_
_entity_poly.entity_id
_entity_poly.type
_entity_poly.pdbx_seq_one_letter_code
_entity_poly.pdbx_strand_id
1 'polypeptide(L)'
;MFIAVERLLIKIRQPRSRADELIELRRRLRDEVAGGADDEERALALEVKARKLGVSSELRAVSSCATCATGQPWPRGHYDGGDCCSGVTETLFDENELAALVHAGTRAHDLVAPREGHAGCAFRGSRGCTLEVEHRPARCVHYICDVLRRELYDHGQLDSVEAKLADLDRTMQKFRAVHRARVDREVVAPLLEAIADVTARSKRARRRTRSERSDPR
;
A
#
# COMPACT_ATOMS: atom_id res chain seq x y z
N MET A 1 1.93 -14.00 -22.44
CA MET A 1 1.13 -12.99 -23.19
C MET A 1 -0.26 -12.80 -22.54
N PHE A 2 -0.33 -12.50 -21.23
CA PHE A 2 -1.61 -12.34 -20.49
C PHE A 2 -1.84 -10.91 -19.97
N ILE A 3 -0.78 -10.09 -19.90
CA ILE A 3 -0.82 -8.72 -19.35
C ILE A 3 -1.69 -7.79 -20.20
N ALA A 4 -1.66 -7.93 -21.53
CA ALA A 4 -2.48 -7.12 -22.43
C ALA A 4 -3.98 -7.43 -22.29
N VAL A 5 -4.33 -8.72 -22.15
CA VAL A 5 -5.72 -9.19 -21.95
C VAL A 5 -6.25 -8.73 -20.59
N GLU A 6 -5.44 -8.85 -19.54
CA GLU A 6 -5.80 -8.37 -18.19
C GLU A 6 -6.08 -6.86 -18.17
N ARG A 7 -5.21 -6.05 -18.78
CA ARG A 7 -5.42 -4.59 -18.91
C ARG A 7 -6.70 -4.25 -19.67
N LEU A 8 -6.98 -4.97 -20.76
CA LEU A 8 -8.19 -4.79 -21.54
C LEU A 8 -9.44 -5.09 -20.70
N LEU A 9 -9.46 -6.20 -19.96
CA LEU A 9 -10.57 -6.57 -19.09
C LEU A 9 -10.81 -5.55 -17.98
N ILE A 10 -9.76 -4.97 -17.39
CA ILE A 10 -9.89 -3.92 -16.38
C ILE A 10 -10.52 -2.66 -17.00
N LYS A 11 -10.04 -2.22 -18.17
CA LYS A 11 -10.56 -1.03 -18.86
C LYS A 11 -12.01 -1.16 -19.32
N ILE A 12 -12.48 -2.38 -19.58
CA ILE A 12 -13.88 -2.66 -19.92
C ILE A 12 -14.77 -2.61 -18.67
N ARG A 13 -14.25 -3.02 -17.51
CA ARG A 13 -15.06 -3.21 -16.28
C ARG A 13 -15.06 -2.00 -15.34
N GLN A 14 -14.23 -0.99 -15.57
CA GLN A 14 -13.99 0.12 -14.63
C GLN A 14 -14.00 1.48 -15.34
N PRO A 15 -14.39 2.57 -14.64
CA PRO A 15 -14.14 3.93 -15.12
C PRO A 15 -12.64 4.14 -15.42
N ARG A 16 -12.31 4.91 -16.48
CA ARG A 16 -10.92 5.00 -17.01
C ARG A 16 -9.87 5.33 -15.95
N SER A 17 -10.09 6.33 -15.11
CA SER A 17 -9.15 6.73 -14.05
C SER A 17 -8.87 5.60 -13.05
N ARG A 18 -9.83 4.70 -12.85
CA ARG A 18 -9.77 3.63 -11.83
C ARG A 18 -9.26 2.33 -12.41
N ALA A 19 -9.53 2.11 -13.69
CA ALA A 19 -8.80 1.12 -14.48
C ALA A 19 -7.30 1.41 -14.46
N ASP A 20 -6.91 2.68 -14.64
CA ASP A 20 -5.50 3.08 -14.63
C ASP A 20 -4.88 2.91 -13.23
N GLU A 21 -5.58 3.27 -12.15
CA GLU A 21 -5.13 2.99 -10.75
C GLU A 21 -4.88 1.50 -10.50
N LEU A 22 -5.80 0.61 -10.91
CA LEU A 22 -5.64 -0.83 -10.73
C LEU A 22 -4.50 -1.40 -11.57
N ILE A 23 -4.33 -0.91 -12.80
CA ILE A 23 -3.21 -1.31 -13.68
C ILE A 23 -1.88 -0.90 -13.03
N GLU A 24 -1.82 0.30 -12.48
CA GLU A 24 -0.63 0.82 -11.82
C GLU A 24 -0.33 0.05 -10.52
N LEU A 25 -1.33 -0.19 -9.68
CA LEU A 25 -1.18 -0.99 -8.46
C LEU A 25 -0.66 -2.41 -8.78
N ARG A 26 -1.21 -3.06 -9.80
CA ARG A 26 -0.75 -4.41 -10.23
C ARG A 26 0.64 -4.38 -10.87
N ARG A 27 1.05 -3.27 -11.48
CA ARG A 27 2.43 -3.08 -11.95
C ARG A 27 3.37 -3.00 -10.76
N ARG A 28 3.13 -2.07 -9.83
CA ARG A 28 3.92 -1.90 -8.60
C ARG A 28 4.04 -3.21 -7.81
N LEU A 29 2.95 -3.97 -7.71
CA LEU A 29 2.95 -5.28 -7.04
C LEU A 29 3.93 -6.26 -7.70
N ARG A 30 3.94 -6.33 -9.03
CA ARG A 30 4.86 -7.21 -9.77
C ARG A 30 6.32 -6.77 -9.64
N ASP A 31 6.56 -5.46 -9.64
CA ASP A 31 7.90 -4.92 -9.47
C ASP A 31 8.45 -5.28 -8.08
N GLU A 32 7.62 -5.18 -7.04
CA GLU A 32 7.98 -5.58 -5.67
C GLU A 32 8.23 -7.09 -5.56
N VAL A 33 7.41 -7.92 -6.22
CA VAL A 33 7.66 -9.38 -6.30
C VAL A 33 9.01 -9.68 -6.96
N ALA A 34 9.38 -8.92 -8.00
CA ALA A 34 10.63 -9.10 -8.71
C ALA A 34 11.85 -8.63 -7.89
N GLY A 35 11.67 -7.63 -7.03
CA GLY A 35 12.70 -7.17 -6.09
C GLY A 35 13.07 -8.20 -5.02
N GLY A 36 12.13 -9.08 -4.66
CA GLY A 36 12.36 -10.08 -3.62
C GLY A 36 12.31 -9.48 -2.21
N ALA A 37 12.58 -10.33 -1.21
CA ALA A 37 12.65 -9.94 0.19
C ALA A 37 13.65 -10.82 0.93
N ASP A 38 14.34 -10.23 1.90
CA ASP A 38 15.17 -10.96 2.84
C ASP A 38 14.30 -11.75 3.84
N ASP A 39 14.89 -12.75 4.50
CA ASP A 39 14.17 -13.61 5.44
C ASP A 39 13.55 -12.82 6.61
N GLU A 40 14.27 -11.81 7.13
CA GLU A 40 13.78 -10.94 8.20
C GLU A 40 12.58 -10.10 7.75
N GLU A 41 12.65 -9.53 6.55
CA GLU A 41 11.58 -8.73 5.96
C GLU A 41 10.32 -9.57 5.73
N ARG A 42 10.48 -10.79 5.20
CA ARG A 42 9.39 -11.75 5.03
C ARG A 42 8.78 -12.16 6.38
N ALA A 43 9.60 -12.42 7.40
CA ALA A 43 9.10 -12.76 8.73
C ALA A 43 8.24 -11.63 9.31
N LEU A 44 8.72 -10.38 9.24
CA LEU A 44 7.96 -9.21 9.69
C LEU A 44 6.67 -9.01 8.88
N ALA A 45 6.70 -9.22 7.56
CA ALA A 45 5.50 -9.13 6.72
C ALA A 45 4.43 -10.17 7.12
N LEU A 46 4.84 -11.40 7.42
CA LEU A 46 3.95 -12.45 7.93
C LEU A 46 3.39 -12.09 9.31
N GLU A 47 4.19 -11.48 10.18
CA GLU A 47 3.71 -10.96 11.47
C GLU A 47 2.69 -9.84 11.29
N VAL A 48 2.94 -8.87 10.39
CA VAL A 48 1.96 -7.81 10.06
C VAL A 48 0.65 -8.44 9.60
N LYS A 49 0.70 -9.44 8.71
CA LYS A 49 -0.49 -10.18 8.25
C LYS A 49 -1.22 -10.82 9.44
N ALA A 50 -0.52 -11.52 10.33
CA ALA A 50 -1.12 -12.19 11.48
C ALA A 50 -1.78 -11.18 12.45
N ARG A 51 -1.10 -10.08 12.78
CA ARG A 51 -1.63 -9.02 13.67
C ARG A 51 -2.85 -8.33 13.07
N LYS A 52 -2.80 -8.01 11.78
CA LYS A 52 -3.94 -7.46 11.02
C LYS A 52 -5.17 -8.38 11.09
N LEU A 53 -4.98 -9.69 10.90
CA LEU A 53 -6.07 -10.66 11.01
C LEU A 53 -6.64 -10.72 12.43
N GLY A 54 -5.78 -10.62 13.45
CA GLY A 54 -6.18 -10.58 14.86
C GLY A 54 -6.95 -9.33 15.27
N VAL A 55 -6.68 -8.17 14.66
CA VAL A 55 -7.51 -6.96 14.81
C VAL A 55 -8.84 -7.16 14.08
N SER A 56 -8.78 -7.59 12.82
CA SER A 56 -9.98 -7.75 12.00
C SER A 56 -10.98 -8.75 12.57
N SER A 57 -10.53 -9.78 13.31
CA SER A 57 -11.44 -10.74 13.96
C SER A 57 -12.28 -10.10 15.06
N GLU A 58 -11.73 -9.13 15.81
CA GLU A 58 -12.47 -8.42 16.85
C GLU A 58 -13.48 -7.43 16.25
N LEU A 59 -13.13 -6.83 15.11
CA LEU A 59 -14.01 -5.92 14.39
C LEU A 59 -15.16 -6.63 13.66
N ARG A 60 -15.27 -7.97 13.65
CA ARG A 60 -16.35 -8.67 12.93
C ARG A 60 -17.74 -8.44 13.52
N ALA A 61 -17.82 -8.16 14.81
CA ALA A 61 -19.09 -8.01 15.52
C ALA A 61 -19.67 -6.59 15.46
N VAL A 62 -18.96 -5.64 14.85
CA VAL A 62 -19.38 -4.23 14.83
C VAL A 62 -20.43 -4.01 13.75
N SER A 63 -21.46 -3.24 14.10
CA SER A 63 -22.62 -2.93 13.28
C SER A 63 -22.56 -1.50 12.74
N SER A 64 -21.90 -0.56 13.46
CA SER A 64 -21.82 0.85 13.06
C SER A 64 -21.17 1.07 11.70
N CYS A 65 -20.24 0.19 11.30
CA CYS A 65 -19.57 0.26 10.01
C CYS A 65 -20.51 0.05 8.82
N ALA A 66 -21.67 -0.58 9.00
CA ALA A 66 -22.60 -0.90 7.91
C ALA A 66 -23.36 0.33 7.39
N THR A 67 -23.48 1.40 8.18
CA THR A 67 -24.28 2.59 7.86
C THR A 67 -23.51 3.90 7.97
N CYS A 68 -22.23 3.88 8.37
CA CYS A 68 -21.46 5.11 8.64
C CYS A 68 -21.27 6.05 7.44
N ALA A 69 -21.43 5.57 6.20
CA ALA A 69 -21.36 6.39 4.99
C ALA A 69 -22.73 6.92 4.50
N THR A 70 -23.83 6.55 5.15
CA THR A 70 -25.17 7.01 4.76
C THR A 70 -25.25 8.53 4.88
N GLY A 71 -25.67 9.21 3.80
CA GLY A 71 -25.78 10.67 3.74
C GLY A 71 -24.46 11.41 3.50
N GLN A 72 -23.33 10.71 3.37
CA GLN A 72 -22.06 11.33 3.00
C GLN A 72 -22.06 11.76 1.52
N PRO A 73 -21.30 12.80 1.14
CA PRO A 73 -21.17 13.19 -0.26
C PRO A 73 -20.44 12.11 -1.07
N TRP A 74 -20.70 12.10 -2.38
CA TRP A 74 -19.95 11.30 -3.33
C TRP A 74 -18.45 11.69 -3.30
N PRO A 75 -17.50 10.73 -3.40
CA PRO A 75 -17.67 9.31 -3.66
C PRO A 75 -17.92 8.43 -2.42
N ARG A 76 -17.88 9.00 -1.22
CA ARG A 76 -17.91 8.22 0.03
C ARG A 76 -19.28 7.62 0.32
N GLY A 77 -20.33 8.44 0.21
CA GLY A 77 -21.72 8.00 0.36
C GLY A 77 -22.31 7.35 -0.89
N HIS A 78 -21.48 6.85 -1.82
CA HIS A 78 -21.99 6.11 -2.97
C HIS A 78 -22.65 4.79 -2.57
N TYR A 79 -22.19 4.18 -1.46
CA TYR A 79 -22.78 3.00 -0.83
C TYR A 79 -22.87 3.20 0.69
N ASP A 80 -23.81 2.51 1.34
CA ASP A 80 -23.94 2.53 2.80
C ASP A 80 -22.72 1.88 3.47
N GLY A 81 -22.24 2.53 4.52
CA GLY A 81 -21.13 2.04 5.35
C GLY A 81 -19.73 2.18 4.74
N GLY A 82 -18.71 1.99 5.57
CA GLY A 82 -17.32 2.05 5.17
C GLY A 82 -16.84 3.43 4.71
N ASP A 83 -17.30 4.51 5.36
CA ASP A 83 -16.83 5.88 5.08
C ASP A 83 -15.30 5.97 5.18
N CYS A 84 -14.71 5.39 6.23
CA CYS A 84 -13.25 5.30 6.39
C CYS A 84 -12.56 4.39 5.35
N CYS A 85 -13.29 3.48 4.71
CA CYS A 85 -12.79 2.56 3.69
C CYS A 85 -12.85 3.15 2.27
N SER A 86 -13.34 4.38 2.11
CA SER A 86 -13.53 5.07 0.83
C SER A 86 -12.32 5.89 0.36
N GLY A 87 -11.14 5.68 0.97
CA GLY A 87 -9.91 6.39 0.65
C GLY A 87 -9.40 6.18 -0.79
N VAL A 88 -8.47 7.03 -1.22
CA VAL A 88 -7.79 6.88 -2.53
C VAL A 88 -6.96 5.60 -2.51
N THR A 89 -7.15 4.74 -3.52
CA THR A 89 -6.48 3.43 -3.62
C THR A 89 -4.97 3.55 -3.45
N GLU A 90 -4.34 4.49 -4.15
CA GLU A 90 -2.90 4.71 -4.09
C GLU A 90 -2.39 5.08 -2.69
N THR A 91 -3.16 5.87 -1.94
CA THR A 91 -2.82 6.26 -0.57
C THR A 91 -2.97 5.10 0.42
N LEU A 92 -3.93 4.20 0.18
CA LEU A 92 -4.11 3.00 1.01
C LEU A 92 -3.04 1.95 0.73
N PHE A 93 -2.59 1.86 -0.53
CA PHE A 93 -1.52 0.96 -0.99
C PHE A 93 -0.23 1.75 -1.24
N ASP A 94 0.28 2.41 -0.19
CA ASP A 94 1.61 3.02 -0.28
C ASP A 94 2.70 1.95 -0.45
N GLU A 95 3.93 2.39 -0.72
CA GLU A 95 5.05 1.48 -1.01
C GLU A 95 5.28 0.45 0.10
N ASN A 96 5.19 0.86 1.37
CA ASN A 96 5.44 -0.02 2.50
C ASN A 96 4.27 -1.01 2.71
N GLU A 97 3.03 -0.54 2.59
CA GLU A 97 1.85 -1.39 2.66
C GLU A 97 1.87 -2.44 1.55
N LEU A 98 2.26 -2.04 0.33
CA LEU A 98 2.37 -2.94 -0.80
C LEU A 98 3.47 -3.98 -0.61
N ALA A 99 4.66 -3.57 -0.16
CA ALA A 99 5.76 -4.48 0.15
C ALA A 99 5.38 -5.49 1.23
N ALA A 100 4.76 -5.03 2.34
CA ALA A 100 4.29 -5.92 3.39
C ALA A 100 3.28 -6.95 2.85
N LEU A 101 2.34 -6.53 2.01
CA LEU A 101 1.38 -7.45 1.38
C LEU A 101 2.05 -8.48 0.46
N VAL A 102 2.99 -8.05 -0.38
CA VAL A 102 3.70 -8.90 -1.33
C VAL A 102 4.55 -9.94 -0.62
N HIS A 103 5.32 -9.51 0.38
CA HIS A 103 6.21 -10.37 1.15
C HIS A 103 5.43 -11.32 2.07
N ALA A 104 4.20 -10.94 2.48
CA ALA A 104 3.25 -11.84 3.15
C ALA A 104 2.48 -12.78 2.19
N GLY A 105 2.73 -12.70 0.87
CA GLY A 105 2.22 -13.65 -0.12
C GLY A 105 1.13 -13.13 -1.05
N THR A 106 0.70 -11.87 -0.94
CA THR A 106 -0.31 -11.28 -1.85
C THR A 106 0.22 -11.22 -3.28
N ARG A 107 -0.66 -11.53 -4.24
CA ARG A 107 -0.40 -11.54 -5.68
C ARG A 107 -1.41 -10.67 -6.43
N ALA A 108 -1.09 -10.35 -7.68
CA ALA A 108 -1.95 -9.49 -8.51
C ALA A 108 -3.37 -10.06 -8.71
N HIS A 109 -3.51 -11.39 -8.71
CA HIS A 109 -4.82 -12.04 -8.85
C HIS A 109 -5.69 -11.94 -7.60
N ASP A 110 -5.10 -11.70 -6.43
CA ASP A 110 -5.82 -11.50 -5.16
C ASP A 110 -6.46 -10.11 -5.10
N LEU A 111 -5.93 -9.15 -5.87
CA LEU A 111 -6.45 -7.78 -5.95
C LEU A 111 -7.61 -7.69 -6.95
N VAL A 112 -8.74 -8.29 -6.59
CA VAL A 112 -9.95 -8.35 -7.41
C VAL A 112 -10.85 -7.14 -7.12
N ALA A 113 -11.04 -6.27 -8.11
CA ALA A 113 -11.99 -5.16 -8.05
C ALA A 113 -13.45 -5.63 -8.24
N PRO A 114 -14.46 -4.90 -7.70
CA PRO A 114 -15.87 -5.17 -7.97
C PRO A 114 -16.17 -5.03 -9.46
N ARG A 115 -17.20 -5.72 -9.95
CA ARG A 115 -17.63 -5.64 -11.37
C ARG A 115 -18.54 -4.45 -11.66
N GLU A 116 -18.97 -3.76 -10.61
CA GLU A 116 -19.87 -2.62 -10.63
C GLU A 116 -19.12 -1.33 -10.27
N GLY A 117 -19.86 -0.26 -9.94
CA GLY A 117 -19.28 0.97 -9.39
C GLY A 117 -18.54 0.73 -8.06
N HIS A 118 -17.80 1.75 -7.62
CA HIS A 118 -17.05 1.71 -6.37
C HIS A 118 -17.21 3.02 -5.58
N ALA A 119 -17.04 2.97 -4.26
CA ALA A 119 -17.10 4.13 -3.37
C ALA A 119 -15.70 4.57 -2.96
N GLY A 120 -15.06 5.37 -3.81
CA GLY A 120 -13.70 5.89 -3.58
C GLY A 120 -12.61 4.87 -3.90
N CYS A 121 -12.28 3.99 -2.95
CA CYS A 121 -11.29 2.92 -3.12
C CYS A 121 -11.72 1.95 -4.24
N ALA A 122 -10.78 1.54 -5.10
CA ALA A 122 -11.04 0.66 -6.23
C ALA A 122 -11.57 -0.74 -5.86
N PHE A 123 -11.55 -1.10 -4.57
CA PHE A 123 -12.03 -2.39 -4.07
C PHE A 123 -13.35 -2.29 -3.28
N ARG A 124 -13.88 -1.08 -3.06
CA ARG A 124 -15.12 -0.89 -2.30
C ARG A 124 -16.32 -0.87 -3.24
N GLY A 125 -17.01 -2.01 -3.40
CA GLY A 125 -18.25 -2.14 -4.17
C GLY A 125 -19.52 -2.00 -3.30
N SER A 126 -20.70 -2.31 -3.84
CA SER A 126 -21.98 -2.19 -3.12
C SER A 126 -22.05 -3.13 -1.90
N ARG A 127 -21.50 -4.33 -2.02
CA ARG A 127 -21.56 -5.40 -1.00
C ARG A 127 -20.42 -5.35 0.04
N GLY A 128 -19.54 -4.36 -0.01
CA GLY A 128 -18.38 -4.26 0.88
C GLY A 128 -17.07 -4.07 0.13
N CYS A 129 -15.97 -4.29 0.84
CA CYS A 129 -14.66 -4.44 0.23
C CYS A 129 -14.55 -5.83 -0.42
N THR A 130 -14.12 -5.88 -1.69
CA THR A 130 -13.95 -7.14 -2.44
C THR A 130 -12.68 -7.90 -2.10
N LEU A 131 -11.75 -7.28 -1.37
CA LEU A 131 -10.54 -7.94 -0.93
C LEU A 131 -10.80 -8.78 0.32
N GLU A 132 -10.24 -9.98 0.37
CA GLU A 132 -10.08 -10.73 1.61
C GLU A 132 -9.21 -9.94 2.59
N VAL A 133 -9.46 -10.09 3.89
CA VAL A 133 -8.77 -9.32 4.94
C VAL A 133 -7.26 -9.44 4.84
N GLU A 134 -6.75 -10.62 4.47
CA GLU A 134 -5.33 -10.86 4.30
C GLU A 134 -4.67 -10.05 3.18
N HIS A 135 -5.43 -9.62 2.17
CA HIS A 135 -4.93 -8.82 1.04
C HIS A 135 -5.24 -7.32 1.17
N ARG A 136 -5.87 -6.90 2.26
CA ARG A 136 -6.08 -5.48 2.59
C ARG A 136 -4.83 -4.90 3.25
N PRO A 137 -4.44 -3.64 2.96
CA PRO A 137 -3.41 -2.93 3.72
C PRO A 137 -3.67 -2.96 5.24
N ALA A 138 -2.62 -2.92 6.05
CA ALA A 138 -2.74 -2.81 7.51
C ALA A 138 -3.50 -1.54 7.90
N ARG A 139 -3.31 -0.44 7.15
CA ARG A 139 -4.07 0.80 7.30
C ARG A 139 -5.59 0.61 7.27
N CYS A 140 -6.12 -0.40 6.57
CA CYS A 140 -7.56 -0.65 6.48
C CYS A 140 -8.20 -1.12 7.79
N VAL A 141 -7.42 -1.64 8.74
CA VAL A 141 -7.91 -2.02 10.07
C VAL A 141 -7.43 -1.07 11.17
N HIS A 142 -6.54 -0.13 10.83
CA HIS A 142 -5.88 0.74 11.80
C HIS A 142 -6.78 1.89 12.29
N TYR A 143 -7.61 2.45 11.40
CA TYR A 143 -8.44 3.60 11.75
C TYR A 143 -9.74 3.19 12.47
N ILE A 144 -9.91 3.69 13.70
CA ILE A 144 -11.13 3.55 14.51
C ILE A 144 -11.77 4.93 14.68
N CYS A 145 -12.92 5.16 14.04
CA CYS A 145 -13.66 6.42 14.21
C CYS A 145 -14.38 6.47 15.57
N ASP A 146 -14.85 7.65 15.97
CA ASP A 146 -15.53 7.83 17.27
C ASP A 146 -16.78 6.95 17.43
N VAL A 147 -17.52 6.71 16.34
CA VAL A 147 -18.71 5.83 16.38
C VAL A 147 -18.31 4.39 16.68
N LEU A 148 -17.30 3.89 15.96
CA LEU A 148 -16.77 2.55 16.18
C LEU A 148 -16.11 2.42 17.56
N ARG A 149 -15.43 3.46 18.01
CA ARG A 149 -14.81 3.52 19.35
C ARG A 149 -15.84 3.38 20.47
N ARG A 150 -16.98 4.06 20.35
CA ARG A 150 -18.10 3.94 21.30
C ARG A 150 -18.69 2.55 21.30
N GLU A 151 -18.97 1.98 20.12
CA GLU A 151 -19.50 0.61 20.02
C GLU A 151 -18.55 -0.43 20.64
N LEU A 152 -17.24 -0.32 20.38
CA LEU A 152 -16.24 -1.19 20.98
C LEU A 152 -16.14 -1.04 22.50
N TYR A 153 -16.34 0.19 23.01
CA TYR A 153 -16.41 0.44 24.45
C TYR A 153 -17.64 -0.23 25.07
N ASP A 154 -18.81 -0.07 24.46
CA ASP A 154 -20.06 -0.67 24.93
C ASP A 154 -20.01 -2.21 24.91
N HIS A 155 -19.24 -2.80 23.98
CA HIS A 155 -18.97 -4.23 23.93
C HIS A 155 -17.88 -4.71 24.89
N GLY A 156 -17.21 -3.81 25.63
CA GLY A 156 -16.06 -4.15 26.48
C GLY A 156 -14.84 -4.63 25.71
N GLN A 157 -14.73 -4.29 24.43
CA GLN A 157 -13.67 -4.74 23.51
C GLN A 157 -12.60 -3.67 23.25
N LEU A 158 -12.87 -2.41 23.59
CA LEU A 158 -12.01 -1.28 23.21
C LEU A 158 -10.55 -1.48 23.61
N ASP A 159 -10.26 -1.78 24.87
CA ASP A 159 -8.89 -1.94 25.37
C ASP A 159 -8.12 -3.06 24.64
N SER A 160 -8.80 -4.16 24.33
CA SER A 160 -8.22 -5.28 23.56
C SER A 160 -7.86 -4.86 22.14
N VAL A 161 -8.79 -4.18 21.46
CA VAL A 161 -8.58 -3.68 20.09
C VAL A 161 -7.42 -2.69 20.07
N GLU A 162 -7.37 -1.74 21.00
CA GLU A 162 -6.30 -0.74 21.06
C GLU A 162 -4.92 -1.36 21.31
N ALA A 163 -4.84 -2.36 22.20
CA ALA A 163 -3.60 -3.09 22.43
C ALA A 163 -3.13 -3.81 21.15
N LYS A 164 -4.05 -4.46 20.42
CA LYS A 164 -3.74 -5.13 19.15
C LYS A 164 -3.34 -4.17 18.04
N LEU A 165 -3.96 -2.99 17.99
CA LEU A 165 -3.59 -1.92 17.06
C LEU A 165 -2.18 -1.39 17.34
N ALA A 166 -1.85 -1.16 18.62
CA ALA A 166 -0.51 -0.75 19.02
C ALA A 166 0.55 -1.81 18.68
N ASP A 167 0.22 -3.09 18.81
CA ASP A 167 1.07 -4.20 18.35
C ASP A 167 1.27 -4.18 16.83
N LEU A 168 0.18 -4.05 16.06
CA LEU A 168 0.23 -3.97 14.59
C LEU A 168 1.11 -2.80 14.13
N ASP A 169 0.97 -1.63 14.76
CA ASP A 169 1.77 -0.45 14.46
C ASP A 169 3.25 -0.66 14.73
N ARG A 170 3.60 -1.22 15.89
CA ARG A 170 5.00 -1.54 16.22
C ARG A 170 5.60 -2.49 15.20
N THR A 171 4.88 -3.54 14.81
CA THR A 171 5.36 -4.48 13.80
C THR A 171 5.50 -3.82 12.43
N MET A 172 4.54 -2.97 12.03
CA MET A 172 4.62 -2.25 10.77
C MET A 172 5.77 -1.22 10.74
N GLN A 173 6.07 -0.57 11.88
CA GLN A 173 7.23 0.32 12.00
C GLN A 173 8.54 -0.44 11.85
N LYS A 174 8.67 -1.63 12.47
CA LYS A 174 9.83 -2.51 12.29
C LYS A 174 9.98 -2.95 10.84
N PHE A 175 8.89 -3.38 10.21
CA PHE A 175 8.88 -3.74 8.79
C PHE A 175 9.38 -2.58 7.91
N ARG A 176 8.84 -1.37 8.10
CA ARG A 176 9.26 -0.17 7.35
C ARG A 176 10.75 0.12 7.50
N ALA A 177 11.30 -0.04 8.70
CA ALA A 177 12.72 0.18 8.95
C ALA A 177 13.60 -0.82 8.18
N VAL A 178 13.25 -2.11 8.22
CA VAL A 178 13.97 -3.18 7.51
C VAL A 178 13.84 -3.02 5.99
N HIS A 179 12.62 -2.80 5.50
CA HIS A 179 12.34 -2.58 4.08
C HIS A 179 13.14 -1.39 3.53
N ARG A 180 13.12 -0.26 4.24
CA ARG A 180 13.89 0.92 3.87
C ARG A 180 15.39 0.63 3.82
N ALA A 181 15.92 -0.09 4.81
CA ALA A 181 17.34 -0.44 4.83
C ALA A 181 17.74 -1.34 3.65
N ARG A 182 16.85 -2.22 3.18
CA ARG A 182 17.06 -3.00 1.95
C ARG A 182 17.05 -2.10 0.71
N VAL A 183 15.99 -1.31 0.54
CA VAL A 183 15.85 -0.40 -0.61
C VAL A 183 17.03 0.57 -0.70
N ASP A 184 17.48 1.12 0.43
CA ASP A 184 18.64 2.02 0.48
C ASP A 184 19.93 1.32 0.02
N ARG A 185 20.11 0.04 0.35
CA ARG A 185 21.27 -0.77 -0.03
C ARG A 185 21.26 -1.17 -1.50
N GLU A 186 20.11 -1.59 -2.02
CA GLU A 186 19.99 -2.18 -3.35
C GLU A 186 19.78 -1.15 -4.46
N VAL A 187 19.11 -0.04 -4.15
CA VAL A 187 18.67 0.94 -5.15
C VAL A 187 19.39 2.27 -4.96
N VAL A 188 19.40 2.78 -3.73
CA VAL A 188 19.87 4.16 -3.48
C VAL A 188 21.40 4.25 -3.49
N ALA A 189 22.10 3.35 -2.80
CA ALA A 189 23.56 3.39 -2.73
C ALA A 189 24.24 3.28 -4.11
N PRO A 190 23.89 2.32 -5.01
CA PRO A 190 24.49 2.24 -6.33
C PRO A 190 24.20 3.46 -7.22
N LEU A 191 23.00 4.05 -7.08
CA LEU A 191 22.63 5.25 -7.82
C LEU A 191 23.47 6.46 -7.39
N LEU A 192 23.69 6.62 -6.09
CA LEU A 192 24.52 7.69 -5.54
C LEU A 192 25.98 7.55 -5.99
N GLU A 193 26.52 6.32 -6.00
CA GLU A 193 27.85 6.04 -6.52
C GLU A 193 27.98 6.42 -8.00
N ALA A 194 27.01 6.02 -8.84
CA ALA A 194 27.00 6.37 -10.25
C ALA A 194 26.98 7.90 -10.49
N ILE A 195 26.18 8.63 -9.71
CA ILE A 195 26.11 10.11 -9.78
C ILE A 195 27.45 10.74 -9.37
N ALA A 196 28.09 10.24 -8.31
CA ALA A 196 29.38 10.71 -7.86
C ALA A 196 30.46 10.51 -8.94
N ASP A 197 30.44 9.37 -9.62
CA ASP A 197 31.33 8.99 -10.70
C ASP A 197 31.23 9.94 -11.91
N VAL A 198 30.00 10.21 -12.37
CA VAL A 198 29.73 11.14 -13.47
C VAL A 198 30.22 12.55 -13.12
N THR A 199 30.00 12.97 -11.87
CA THR A 199 30.43 14.28 -11.38
C THR A 199 31.95 14.39 -11.32
N ALA A 200 32.65 13.33 -10.88
CA ALA A 200 34.10 13.27 -10.84
C ALA A 200 34.72 13.31 -12.24
N ARG A 201 34.17 12.55 -13.21
CA ARG A 201 34.61 12.58 -14.61
C ARG A 201 34.42 13.96 -15.25
N SER A 202 33.27 14.59 -15.01
CA SER A 202 32.96 15.94 -15.51
C SER A 202 33.94 16.99 -14.97
N LYS A 203 34.30 16.92 -13.67
CA LYS A 203 35.31 17.79 -13.06
C LYS A 203 36.70 17.57 -13.68
N ARG A 204 37.10 16.32 -13.93
CA ARG A 204 38.38 16.00 -14.59
C ARG A 204 38.44 16.54 -16.03
N ALA A 205 37.36 16.38 -16.80
CA ALA A 205 37.26 16.91 -18.17
C ALA A 205 37.41 18.44 -18.21
N ARG A 206 36.72 19.16 -17.31
CA ARG A 206 36.83 20.63 -17.20
C ARG A 206 38.22 21.11 -16.77
N ARG A 207 38.94 20.35 -15.94
CA ARG A 207 40.33 20.69 -15.57
C ARG A 207 41.29 20.52 -16.75
N ARG A 208 41.13 19.47 -17.56
CA ARG A 208 41.92 19.26 -18.78
C ARG A 208 41.73 20.40 -19.79
N THR A 209 40.48 20.75 -20.11
CA THR A 209 40.20 21.84 -21.05
C THR A 209 40.67 23.21 -20.57
N ARG A 210 40.71 23.44 -19.24
CA ARG A 210 41.28 24.67 -18.67
C ARG A 210 42.80 24.66 -18.73
N SER A 211 43.45 23.54 -18.47
CA SER A 211 44.91 23.39 -18.59
C SER A 211 45.40 23.63 -20.02
N GLU A 212 44.70 23.09 -21.02
CA GLU A 212 45.04 23.26 -22.44
C GLU A 212 44.84 24.70 -22.95
N ARG A 213 43.95 25.48 -22.32
CA ARG A 213 43.76 26.91 -22.65
C ARG A 213 44.74 27.84 -21.93
N SER A 214 45.48 27.35 -20.93
CA SER A 214 46.37 28.17 -20.10
C SER A 214 47.83 28.14 -20.56
N ASP A 215 48.12 27.50 -21.70
CA ASP A 215 49.46 27.40 -22.27
C ASP A 215 49.54 28.28 -23.54
N PRO A 216 49.74 29.61 -23.39
CA PRO A 216 49.98 30.48 -24.53
C PRO A 216 51.41 30.26 -25.02
N ARG A 217 51.54 29.69 -26.21
CA ARG A 217 52.78 29.78 -27.00
C ARG A 217 53.07 31.22 -27.40
#